data_AF-A0A6V7V8N0-F1
#
_entry.id   AF-A0A6V7V8N0-F1
#
_cell.length_a   1.000
_cell.length_b   1.000
_cell.length_c   1.000
_cell.angle_alpha   90.00
_cell.angle_beta   90.00
_cell.angle_gamma   90.00
#
_symmetry.space_group_name_H-M   'P 1'
#
loop_
_entity.id
_entity.type
_entity.pdbx_description
1 polymer ?
#
loop_
_entity_poly.entity_id
_entity_poly.type
_entity_poly.pdbx_seq_one_letter_code
_entity_poly.pdbx_strand_id
1 'polypeptide(L)'
;MPLQVFLIYAALVVFVYLATDGFQNNAPFVFALPVIVLGWFTLWTRMPGRKRLLTAISFFTLAIALYSWSVFPKKLELSAMLICLSHIAYLLSFYRSLRKWWVALTVSTLAIVSLFLYGVFADLYRSIPALVAAMCATILLSTSSFIVAGSVWKNGSTMRYEERSALVRFFGTFFLLICNAALLVNQFARHTNTMVCYLNFTYYTSQFLLYFANERAF
;
A
#
# COMPACT_ATOMS: atom_id res chain seq x y z
N MET A 1 -1.86 18.45 15.39
CA MET A 1 -2.62 17.39 14.69
C MET A 1 -1.78 16.15 14.37
N PRO A 2 -0.60 16.20 13.74
CA PRO A 2 0.10 14.98 13.31
C PRO A 2 0.48 14.01 14.45
N LEU A 3 0.88 14.53 15.61
CA LEU A 3 1.19 13.70 16.77
C LEU A 3 -0.04 12.98 17.33
N GLN A 4 -1.21 13.64 17.33
CA GLN A 4 -2.45 13.05 17.83
C GLN A 4 -2.93 11.91 16.91
N VAL A 5 -2.85 12.11 15.59
CA VAL A 5 -3.17 11.06 14.62
C VAL A 5 -2.20 9.88 14.76
N PHE A 6 -0.91 10.13 14.95
CA PHE A 6 0.07 9.08 15.22
C PHE A 6 -0.27 8.28 16.48
N LEU A 7 -0.57 8.95 17.59
CA LEU A 7 -0.90 8.27 18.86
C LEU A 7 -2.16 7.40 18.72
N ILE A 8 -3.20 7.93 18.08
CA ILE A 8 -4.45 7.18 17.84
C ILE A 8 -4.18 5.98 16.93
N TYR A 9 -3.44 6.19 15.84
CA TYR A 9 -3.10 5.13 14.90
C TYR A 9 -2.25 4.04 15.55
N ALA A 10 -1.20 4.42 16.29
CA ALA A 10 -0.33 3.50 17.00
C ALA A 10 -1.10 2.71 18.06
N ALA A 11 -1.97 3.37 18.84
CA ALA A 11 -2.83 2.71 19.81
C ALA A 11 -3.75 1.68 19.14
N LEU A 12 -4.32 2.00 17.97
CA LEU A 12 -5.13 1.05 17.21
C LEU A 12 -4.30 -0.12 16.70
N VAL A 13 -3.11 0.10 16.15
CA VAL A 13 -2.24 -1.00 15.68
C VAL A 13 -1.82 -1.91 16.83
N VAL A 14 -1.47 -1.35 18.00
CA VAL A 14 -1.18 -2.14 19.21
C VAL A 14 -2.42 -2.91 19.67
N PHE A 15 -3.60 -2.29 19.64
CA PHE A 15 -4.86 -2.98 19.93
C PHE A 15 -5.10 -4.14 18.97
N VAL A 16 -4.88 -3.97 17.66
CA VAL A 16 -4.99 -5.07 16.69
C VAL A 16 -4.01 -6.19 17.05
N TYR A 17 -2.75 -5.85 17.31
CA TYR A 17 -1.72 -6.84 17.66
C TYR A 17 -2.13 -7.68 18.88
N LEU A 18 -2.62 -7.04 19.95
CA LEU A 18 -3.09 -7.72 21.15
C LEU A 18 -4.36 -8.53 20.90
N ALA A 19 -5.34 -7.96 20.20
CA ALA A 19 -6.64 -8.59 19.95
C ALA A 19 -6.55 -9.81 19.01
N THR A 20 -5.49 -9.88 18.20
CA THR A 20 -5.27 -10.95 17.21
C THR A 20 -4.19 -11.94 17.64
N ASP A 21 -3.76 -11.91 18.90
CA ASP A 21 -2.68 -12.75 19.43
C ASP A 21 -1.41 -12.69 18.55
N GLY A 22 -0.92 -11.48 18.32
CA GLY A 22 0.25 -11.23 17.48
C GLY A 22 -0.01 -11.40 15.99
N PHE A 23 -1.19 -11.00 15.50
CA PHE A 23 -1.65 -11.13 14.11
C PHE A 23 -1.92 -12.56 13.62
N GLN A 24 -2.04 -13.53 14.53
CA GLN A 24 -2.28 -14.93 14.19
C GLN A 24 -3.76 -15.23 13.99
N ASN A 25 -4.62 -14.58 14.77
CA ASN A 25 -6.06 -14.81 14.73
C ASN A 25 -6.75 -13.87 13.74
N ASN A 26 -7.58 -14.44 12.85
CA ASN A 26 -8.36 -13.68 11.89
C ASN A 26 -9.48 -12.89 12.58
N ALA A 27 -9.32 -11.58 12.68
CA ALA A 27 -10.34 -10.64 13.11
C ALA A 27 -10.57 -9.57 12.01
N PRO A 28 -11.38 -9.87 10.98
CA PRO A 28 -11.47 -9.08 9.73
C PRO A 28 -11.68 -7.59 9.94
N PHE A 29 -12.61 -7.25 10.84
CA PHE A 29 -12.97 -5.86 11.13
C PHE A 29 -11.85 -5.15 11.90
N VAL A 30 -11.24 -5.85 12.87
CA VAL A 30 -10.18 -5.31 13.72
C VAL A 30 -8.95 -4.94 12.89
N PHE A 31 -8.56 -5.76 11.92
CA PHE A 31 -7.47 -5.45 10.99
C PHE A 31 -7.73 -4.23 10.09
N ALA A 32 -9.00 -3.97 9.73
CA ALA A 32 -9.36 -2.84 8.87
C ALA A 32 -9.40 -1.50 9.62
N LEU A 33 -9.66 -1.51 10.94
CA LEU A 33 -9.89 -0.31 11.75
C LEU A 33 -8.81 0.78 11.62
N PRO A 34 -7.49 0.47 11.73
CA PRO A 34 -6.47 1.51 11.63
C PRO A 34 -6.53 2.29 10.32
N VAL A 35 -6.86 1.61 9.21
CA VAL A 35 -6.90 2.22 7.89
C VAL A 35 -8.21 2.97 7.63
N ILE A 36 -9.34 2.48 8.17
CA ILE A 36 -10.60 3.23 8.19
C ILE A 36 -10.40 4.58 8.90
N VAL A 37 -9.71 4.57 10.03
CA VAL A 37 -9.42 5.78 10.81
C VAL A 37 -8.50 6.74 10.06
N LEU A 38 -7.47 6.25 9.35
CA LEU A 38 -6.67 7.08 8.44
C LEU A 38 -7.51 7.67 7.30
N GLY A 39 -8.41 6.89 6.70
CA GLY A 39 -9.36 7.36 5.70
C GLY A 39 -10.24 8.50 6.22
N TRP A 40 -10.78 8.33 7.43
CA TRP A 40 -11.56 9.35 8.12
C TRP A 40 -10.76 10.62 8.37
N PHE A 41 -9.58 10.52 9.00
CA PHE A 41 -8.72 11.68 9.24
C PHE A 41 -8.31 12.39 7.96
N THR A 42 -8.12 11.65 6.86
CA THR A 42 -7.80 12.22 5.55
C THR A 42 -8.87 13.22 5.10
N LEU A 43 -10.16 12.92 5.31
CA LEU A 43 -11.26 13.82 4.94
C LEU A 43 -11.23 15.17 5.66
N TRP A 44 -10.63 15.22 6.85
CA TRP A 44 -10.50 16.42 7.69
C TRP A 44 -9.18 17.16 7.50
N THR A 45 -8.29 16.70 6.61
CA THR A 45 -7.03 17.38 6.32
C THR A 45 -7.20 18.63 5.44
N ARG A 46 -6.18 19.49 5.45
CA ARG A 46 -6.07 20.70 4.60
C ARG A 46 -5.62 20.41 3.17
N MET A 47 -5.56 19.14 2.76
CA MET A 47 -5.18 18.76 1.40
C MET A 47 -6.14 19.35 0.35
N PRO A 48 -5.66 19.64 -0.87
CA PRO A 48 -6.53 20.02 -1.99
C PRO A 48 -7.61 18.95 -2.23
N GLY A 49 -8.85 19.39 -2.46
CA GLY A 49 -10.04 18.51 -2.44
C GLY A 49 -9.91 17.23 -3.28
N ARG A 50 -9.34 17.31 -4.49
CA ARG A 50 -9.11 16.13 -5.34
C ARG A 50 -8.11 15.14 -4.73
N LYS A 51 -6.98 15.62 -4.19
CA LYS A 51 -5.95 14.76 -3.57
C LYS A 51 -6.47 14.13 -2.29
N ARG A 52 -7.21 14.93 -1.51
CA ARG A 52 -7.88 14.50 -0.29
C ARG A 52 -8.85 13.35 -0.55
N LEU A 53 -9.74 13.51 -1.53
CA LEU A 53 -10.73 12.51 -1.90
C LEU A 53 -10.06 11.23 -2.42
N LEU A 54 -9.08 11.35 -3.32
CA LEU A 54 -8.35 10.19 -3.86
C LEU A 54 -7.62 9.40 -2.78
N THR A 55 -6.98 10.10 -1.83
CA THR A 55 -6.28 9.46 -0.70
C THR A 55 -7.26 8.77 0.24
N ALA A 56 -8.38 9.41 0.57
CA ALA A 56 -9.42 8.82 1.40
C ALA A 56 -10.05 7.59 0.74
N ILE A 57 -10.38 7.69 -0.56
CA ILE A 57 -10.89 6.55 -1.35
C ILE A 57 -9.90 5.41 -1.30
N SER A 58 -8.60 5.67 -1.49
CA SER A 58 -7.58 4.63 -1.38
C SER A 58 -7.61 3.90 -0.03
N PHE A 59 -7.68 4.62 1.08
CA PHE A 59 -7.73 3.98 2.41
C PHE A 59 -9.03 3.20 2.63
N PHE A 60 -10.18 3.75 2.25
CA PHE A 60 -11.45 3.03 2.41
C PHE A 60 -11.54 1.79 1.53
N THR A 61 -11.11 1.86 0.26
CA THR A 61 -11.12 0.68 -0.61
C THR A 61 -10.14 -0.39 -0.14
N LEU A 62 -9.00 0.01 0.42
CA LEU A 62 -8.04 -0.92 1.01
C LEU A 62 -8.59 -1.61 2.27
N ALA A 63 -9.30 -0.88 3.12
CA ALA A 63 -9.97 -1.44 4.29
C ALA A 63 -11.05 -2.47 3.89
N ILE A 64 -11.85 -2.16 2.86
CA ILE A 64 -12.82 -3.11 2.30
C ILE A 64 -12.10 -4.33 1.72
N ALA A 65 -10.95 -4.13 1.07
CA ALA A 65 -10.15 -5.24 0.52
C ALA A 65 -9.64 -6.17 1.63
N LEU A 66 -9.11 -5.65 2.73
CA LEU A 66 -8.67 -6.45 3.89
C LEU A 66 -9.83 -7.24 4.52
N TYR A 67 -10.97 -6.58 4.68
CA TYR A 67 -12.17 -7.22 5.19
C TYR A 67 -12.63 -8.35 4.27
N SER A 68 -12.71 -8.09 2.96
CA SER A 68 -13.05 -9.08 1.93
C SER A 68 -12.07 -10.24 1.90
N TRP A 69 -10.76 -9.97 2.03
CA TRP A 69 -9.71 -10.98 2.08
C TRP A 69 -9.93 -11.98 3.22
N SER A 70 -10.34 -11.48 4.39
CA SER A 70 -10.50 -12.29 5.59
C SER A 70 -11.85 -13.02 5.63
N VAL A 71 -12.93 -12.38 5.14
CA VAL A 71 -14.29 -12.95 5.19
C VAL A 71 -14.59 -13.87 4.00
N PHE A 72 -14.05 -13.55 2.82
CA PHE A 72 -14.30 -14.29 1.58
C PHE A 72 -13.01 -14.85 0.98
N PRO A 73 -12.34 -15.81 1.65
CA PRO A 73 -11.05 -16.34 1.22
C PRO A 73 -11.07 -17.03 -0.15
N LYS A 74 -12.26 -17.45 -0.61
CA LYS A 74 -12.46 -18.05 -1.95
C LYS A 74 -12.58 -17.02 -3.08
N LYS A 75 -12.74 -15.72 -2.76
CA LYS A 75 -12.93 -14.62 -3.73
C LYS A 75 -11.69 -13.71 -3.77
N LEU A 76 -10.51 -14.30 -3.93
CA LEU A 76 -9.23 -13.57 -3.96
C LEU A 76 -9.17 -12.54 -5.09
N GLU A 77 -9.83 -12.81 -6.22
CA GLU A 77 -9.91 -11.88 -7.35
C GLU A 77 -10.58 -10.56 -6.97
N LEU A 78 -11.69 -10.62 -6.22
CA LEU A 78 -12.39 -9.43 -5.74
C LEU A 78 -11.47 -8.58 -4.86
N SER A 79 -10.77 -9.23 -3.92
CA SER A 79 -9.86 -8.54 -3.01
C SER A 79 -8.68 -7.92 -3.77
N ALA A 80 -8.13 -8.63 -4.77
CA ALA A 80 -7.08 -8.10 -5.64
C ALA A 80 -7.55 -6.87 -6.44
N MET A 81 -8.77 -6.91 -6.97
CA MET A 81 -9.36 -5.76 -7.69
C MET A 81 -9.53 -4.54 -6.78
N LEU A 82 -9.98 -4.74 -5.53
CA LEU A 82 -10.11 -3.66 -4.55
C LEU A 82 -8.74 -3.06 -4.17
N ILE A 83 -7.72 -3.90 -3.99
CA ILE A 83 -6.33 -3.46 -3.75
C ILE A 83 -5.81 -2.66 -4.95
N CYS A 84 -6.02 -3.15 -6.18
CA CYS A 84 -5.70 -2.41 -7.41
C CYS A 84 -6.36 -1.04 -7.42
N LEU A 85 -7.68 -0.97 -7.17
CA LEU A 85 -8.41 0.29 -7.15
C LEU A 85 -7.85 1.26 -6.10
N SER A 86 -7.49 0.75 -4.92
CA SER A 86 -6.82 1.54 -3.89
C SER A 86 -5.49 2.12 -4.38
N HIS A 87 -4.62 1.29 -4.97
CA HIS A 87 -3.33 1.75 -5.48
C HIS A 87 -3.46 2.74 -6.64
N ILE A 88 -4.43 2.56 -7.53
CA ILE A 88 -4.75 3.52 -8.59
C ILE A 88 -5.16 4.86 -7.99
N ALA A 89 -6.10 4.85 -7.04
CA ALA A 89 -6.57 6.06 -6.38
C ALA A 89 -5.41 6.79 -5.68
N TYR A 90 -4.55 6.05 -4.97
CA TYR A 90 -3.38 6.62 -4.31
C TYR A 90 -2.37 7.19 -5.30
N LEU A 91 -2.02 6.46 -6.37
CA LEU A 91 -1.09 6.93 -7.40
C LEU A 91 -1.60 8.23 -8.05
N LEU A 92 -2.88 8.28 -8.40
CA LEU A 92 -3.51 9.47 -8.99
C LEU A 92 -3.48 10.69 -8.07
N SER A 93 -3.36 10.51 -6.75
CA SER A 93 -3.28 11.62 -5.79
C SER A 93 -2.00 12.46 -5.96
N PHE A 94 -0.89 11.85 -6.41
CA PHE A 94 0.41 12.53 -6.50
C PHE A 94 1.13 12.36 -7.83
N TYR A 95 0.65 11.53 -8.77
CA TYR A 95 1.29 11.31 -10.07
C TYR A 95 1.61 12.60 -10.84
N ARG A 96 0.70 13.58 -10.80
CA ARG A 96 0.90 14.91 -11.45
C ARG A 96 2.09 15.70 -10.90
N SER A 97 2.61 15.32 -9.74
CA SER A 97 3.75 15.93 -9.08
C SER A 97 5.08 15.49 -9.72
N LEU A 98 5.07 14.47 -10.58
CA LEU A 98 6.22 13.95 -11.30
C LEU A 98 6.70 14.95 -12.35
N ARG A 99 7.97 15.37 -12.23
CA ARG A 99 8.64 16.22 -13.21
C ARG A 99 9.47 15.42 -14.21
N LYS A 100 10.33 14.54 -13.69
CA LYS A 100 11.26 13.73 -14.47
C LYS A 100 11.41 12.36 -13.84
N TRP A 101 11.47 11.33 -14.68
CA TRP A 101 11.70 9.96 -14.25
C TRP A 101 13.14 9.75 -13.76
N TRP A 102 13.29 9.02 -12.66
CA TRP A 102 14.59 8.49 -12.24
C TRP A 102 14.84 7.16 -12.95
N VAL A 103 15.42 7.24 -14.16
CA VAL A 103 15.59 6.09 -15.07
C VAL A 103 16.30 4.90 -14.40
N ALA A 104 17.37 5.15 -13.64
CA ALA A 104 18.09 4.08 -12.94
C ALA A 104 17.21 3.34 -11.92
N LEU A 105 16.37 4.06 -11.16
CA LEU A 105 15.40 3.45 -10.25
C LEU A 105 14.34 2.67 -11.03
N THR A 106 13.80 3.21 -12.12
CA THR A 106 12.81 2.54 -12.97
C THR A 106 13.34 1.23 -13.52
N VAL A 107 14.52 1.24 -14.15
CA VAL A 107 15.10 0.04 -14.79
C VAL A 107 15.43 -1.03 -13.75
N SER A 108 16.08 -0.65 -12.64
CA SER A 108 16.45 -1.60 -11.58
C SER A 108 15.22 -2.24 -10.93
N THR A 109 14.21 -1.45 -10.59
CA THR A 109 12.98 -1.96 -9.96
C THR A 109 12.16 -2.84 -10.89
N LEU A 110 12.03 -2.46 -12.18
CA LEU A 110 11.34 -3.30 -13.16
C LEU A 110 12.07 -4.62 -13.40
N ALA A 111 13.41 -4.64 -13.43
CA ALA A 111 14.17 -5.87 -13.56
C ALA A 111 13.94 -6.80 -12.36
N ILE A 112 14.03 -6.26 -11.13
CA ILE A 112 13.80 -7.03 -9.89
C ILE A 112 12.37 -7.57 -9.83
N VAL A 113 11.37 -6.73 -10.11
CA VAL A 113 9.95 -7.14 -10.06
C VAL A 113 9.63 -8.16 -11.16
N SER A 114 10.21 -8.03 -12.35
CA SER A 114 10.04 -9.02 -13.42
C SER A 114 10.60 -10.39 -13.03
N LEU A 115 11.81 -10.43 -12.45
CA LEU A 115 12.41 -11.66 -11.96
C LEU A 115 11.59 -12.29 -10.83
N PHE A 116 11.11 -11.46 -9.91
CA PHE A 116 10.24 -11.90 -8.81
C PHE A 116 8.91 -12.47 -9.32
N LEU A 117 8.23 -11.78 -10.23
CA LEU A 117 6.98 -12.23 -10.84
C LEU A 117 7.16 -13.54 -11.60
N TYR A 118 8.26 -13.67 -12.35
CA TYR A 118 8.59 -14.93 -13.01
C TYR A 118 8.75 -16.06 -11.99
N GLY A 119 9.53 -15.85 -10.92
CA GLY A 119 9.75 -16.87 -9.89
C GLY A 119 8.49 -17.27 -9.13
N VAL A 120 7.54 -16.35 -8.91
CA VAL A 120 6.30 -16.64 -8.17
C VAL A 120 5.20 -17.23 -9.07
N PHE A 121 5.12 -16.81 -10.34
CA PHE A 121 3.94 -17.10 -11.18
C PHE A 121 4.20 -17.93 -12.44
N ALA A 122 5.45 -18.24 -12.82
CA ALA A 122 5.75 -18.95 -14.07
C ALA A 122 4.89 -20.23 -14.25
N ASP A 123 4.79 -21.04 -13.19
CA ASP A 123 4.02 -22.29 -13.22
C ASP A 123 2.52 -22.08 -12.94
N LEU A 124 2.15 -21.01 -12.23
CA LEU A 124 0.77 -20.72 -11.82
C LEU A 124 -0.06 -20.09 -12.94
N TYR A 125 0.58 -19.41 -13.89
CA TYR A 125 -0.11 -18.68 -14.96
C TYR A 125 -1.03 -19.58 -15.79
N ARG A 126 -0.63 -20.82 -16.05
CA ARG A 126 -1.45 -21.79 -16.80
C ARG A 126 -2.69 -22.25 -16.02
N SER A 127 -2.61 -22.27 -14.69
CA SER A 127 -3.65 -22.85 -13.84
C SER A 127 -4.72 -21.82 -13.44
N ILE A 128 -4.31 -20.59 -13.12
CA ILE A 128 -5.18 -19.53 -12.59
C ILE A 128 -4.87 -18.15 -13.20
N PRO A 129 -5.00 -17.99 -14.53
CA PRO A 129 -4.51 -16.82 -15.26
C PRO A 129 -5.15 -15.50 -14.82
N ALA A 130 -6.46 -15.49 -14.52
CA ALA A 130 -7.18 -14.28 -14.10
C ALA A 130 -6.67 -13.73 -12.76
N LEU A 131 -6.49 -14.62 -11.77
CA LEU A 131 -5.97 -14.24 -10.46
C LEU A 131 -4.51 -13.79 -10.54
N VAL A 132 -3.67 -14.49 -11.31
CA VAL A 132 -2.28 -14.09 -11.55
C VAL A 132 -2.22 -12.72 -12.20
N ALA A 133 -3.03 -12.46 -13.23
CA ALA A 133 -3.07 -11.15 -13.88
C ALA A 133 -3.49 -10.03 -12.91
N ALA A 134 -4.50 -10.27 -12.07
CA ALA A 134 -4.94 -9.31 -11.06
C ALA A 134 -3.83 -9.01 -10.04
N MET A 135 -3.12 -10.03 -9.55
CA MET A 135 -2.01 -9.87 -8.60
C MET A 135 -0.80 -9.19 -9.25
N CYS A 136 -0.45 -9.54 -10.49
CA CYS A 136 0.57 -8.83 -11.26
C CYS A 136 0.24 -7.34 -11.39
N ALA A 137 -1.03 -7.00 -11.69
CA ALA A 137 -1.46 -5.62 -11.75
C ALA A 137 -1.29 -4.88 -10.40
N THR A 138 -1.61 -5.53 -9.28
CA THR A 138 -1.43 -4.92 -7.93
C THR A 138 0.03 -4.56 -7.67
N ILE A 139 0.97 -5.47 -7.91
CA ILE A 139 2.38 -5.22 -7.62
C ILE A 139 3.01 -4.26 -8.63
N LEU A 140 2.59 -4.26 -9.90
CA LEU A 140 3.02 -3.28 -10.90
C LEU A 140 2.52 -1.86 -10.56
N LEU A 141 1.31 -1.70 -10.04
CA LEU A 141 0.79 -0.43 -9.55
C LEU A 141 1.55 0.07 -8.31
N SER A 142 1.87 -0.83 -7.38
CA SER A 142 2.71 -0.53 -6.22
C SER A 142 4.12 -0.12 -6.66
N THR A 143 4.70 -0.83 -7.63
CA THR A 143 6.01 -0.52 -8.23
C THR A 143 6.00 0.83 -8.92
N SER A 144 4.94 1.13 -9.66
CA SER A 144 4.75 2.44 -10.31
C SER A 144 4.69 3.56 -9.27
N SER A 145 3.96 3.34 -8.16
CA SER A 145 3.91 4.29 -7.04
C SER A 145 5.28 4.50 -6.39
N PHE A 146 6.07 3.44 -6.23
CA PHE A 146 7.44 3.52 -5.73
C PHE A 146 8.36 4.32 -6.65
N ILE A 147 8.36 4.00 -7.95
CA ILE A 147 9.17 4.70 -8.96
C ILE A 147 8.80 6.18 -9.04
N VAL A 148 7.50 6.50 -9.07
CA VAL A 148 7.03 7.89 -9.15
C VAL A 148 7.40 8.64 -7.87
N ALA A 149 7.21 8.06 -6.69
CA ALA A 149 7.58 8.70 -5.42
C ALA A 149 9.10 8.96 -5.35
N GLY A 150 9.93 7.98 -5.72
CA GLY A 150 11.38 8.13 -5.75
C GLY A 150 11.84 9.14 -6.79
N SER A 151 11.18 9.20 -7.94
CA SER A 151 11.45 10.19 -8.98
C SER A 151 11.12 11.61 -8.52
N VAL A 152 10.00 11.81 -7.83
CA VAL A 152 9.61 13.10 -7.24
C VAL A 152 10.59 13.51 -6.15
N TRP A 153 11.04 12.58 -5.31
CA TRP A 153 12.04 12.87 -4.28
C TRP A 153 13.39 13.26 -4.89
N LYS A 154 13.91 12.51 -5.86
CA LYS A 154 15.24 12.74 -6.44
C LYS A 154 15.31 13.94 -7.38
N ASN A 155 14.31 14.12 -8.24
CA ASN A 155 14.33 15.12 -9.31
C ASN A 155 13.46 16.36 -9.00
N GLY A 156 12.87 16.41 -7.79
CA GLY A 156 11.93 17.43 -7.38
C GLY A 156 10.54 17.25 -7.99
N SER A 157 9.64 18.16 -7.60
CA SER A 157 8.25 18.15 -8.04
C SER A 157 7.92 19.32 -8.96
N THR A 158 6.92 19.13 -9.83
CA THR A 158 6.25 20.22 -10.57
C THR A 158 5.38 21.10 -9.69
N MET A 159 4.94 20.59 -8.53
CA MET A 159 4.12 21.33 -7.56
C MET A 159 4.98 21.79 -6.38
N ARG A 160 4.53 22.78 -5.61
CA ARG A 160 5.11 23.07 -4.28
C ARG A 160 4.92 21.83 -3.41
N TYR A 161 5.97 21.03 -3.31
CA TYR A 161 6.00 19.78 -2.56
C TYR A 161 7.16 19.87 -1.59
N GLU A 162 6.89 19.65 -0.30
CA GLU A 162 7.96 19.59 0.68
C GLU A 162 8.83 18.35 0.41
N GLU A 163 10.15 18.53 0.33
CA GLU A 163 11.10 17.43 0.06
C GLU A 163 10.96 16.31 1.09
N ARG A 164 10.73 16.67 2.37
CA ARG A 164 10.47 15.73 3.46
C ARG A 164 9.23 14.88 3.18
N SER A 165 8.15 15.47 2.67
CA SER A 165 6.94 14.75 2.29
C SER A 165 7.19 13.77 1.13
N ALA A 166 8.00 14.15 0.15
CA ALA A 166 8.38 13.26 -0.95
C ALA A 166 9.20 12.06 -0.47
N LEU A 167 10.16 12.28 0.45
CA LEU A 167 10.95 11.21 1.07
C LEU A 167 10.09 10.25 1.89
N VAL A 168 9.18 10.78 2.73
CA VAL A 168 8.24 9.94 3.51
C VAL A 168 7.38 9.09 2.56
N ARG A 169 6.89 9.67 1.46
CA ARG A 169 6.11 8.91 0.46
C ARG A 169 6.95 7.81 -0.17
N PHE A 170 8.21 8.08 -0.48
CA PHE A 170 9.12 7.11 -1.08
C PHE A 170 9.35 5.91 -0.15
N PHE A 171 9.59 6.14 1.15
CA PHE A 171 9.67 5.06 2.12
C PHE A 171 8.32 4.35 2.34
N GLY A 172 7.21 5.10 2.36
CA GLY A 172 5.87 4.51 2.46
C GLY A 172 5.57 3.55 1.30
N THR A 173 5.87 3.94 0.06
CA THR A 173 5.66 3.09 -1.11
C THR A 173 6.68 1.95 -1.21
N PHE A 174 7.88 2.11 -0.63
CA PHE A 174 8.85 1.03 -0.45
C PHE A 174 8.31 -0.05 0.49
N PHE A 175 7.84 0.32 1.69
CA PHE A 175 7.21 -0.62 2.62
C PHE A 175 5.96 -1.27 2.03
N LEU A 176 5.19 -0.52 1.24
CA LEU A 176 4.03 -1.06 0.53
C LEU A 176 4.43 -2.11 -0.51
N LEU A 177 5.50 -1.86 -1.27
CA LEU A 177 6.02 -2.81 -2.25
C LEU A 177 6.51 -4.10 -1.57
N ILE A 178 7.22 -3.96 -0.44
CA ILE A 178 7.63 -5.09 0.39
C ILE A 178 6.41 -5.86 0.91
N CYS A 179 5.40 -5.16 1.42
CA CYS A 179 4.16 -5.76 1.91
C CYS A 179 3.46 -6.56 0.80
N ASN A 180 3.31 -5.99 -0.39
CA ASN A 180 2.68 -6.66 -1.54
C ASN A 180 3.51 -7.86 -2.01
N ALA A 181 4.84 -7.75 -2.05
CA ALA A 181 5.70 -8.89 -2.37
C ALA A 181 5.56 -10.02 -1.34
N ALA A 182 5.57 -9.68 -0.04
CA ALA A 182 5.37 -10.63 1.05
C ALA A 182 3.99 -11.30 0.98
N LEU A 183 2.94 -10.54 0.61
CA LEU A 183 1.59 -11.08 0.39
C LEU A 183 1.57 -12.14 -0.71
N LEU A 184 2.24 -11.88 -1.84
CA LEU A 184 2.32 -12.86 -2.94
C LEU A 184 3.10 -14.11 -2.54
N VAL A 185 4.23 -13.96 -1.85
CA VAL A 185 5.00 -15.10 -1.34
C VAL A 185 4.17 -15.91 -0.35
N ASN A 186 3.50 -15.25 0.59
CA ASN A 186 2.68 -15.90 1.60
C ASN A 186 1.51 -16.68 0.99
N GLN A 187 0.93 -16.19 -0.12
CA GLN A 187 -0.22 -16.79 -0.78
C GLN A 187 0.16 -17.91 -1.76
N PHE A 188 1.23 -17.75 -2.52
CA PHE A 188 1.53 -18.61 -3.67
C PHE A 188 2.82 -19.44 -3.53
N ALA A 189 3.72 -19.08 -2.63
CA ALA A 189 4.98 -19.81 -2.45
C ALA A 189 5.02 -20.55 -1.11
N ARG A 190 4.98 -19.84 0.02
CA ARG A 190 5.07 -20.45 1.35
C ARG A 190 4.39 -19.61 2.41
N HIS A 191 3.37 -20.19 3.03
CA HIS A 191 2.71 -19.61 4.19
C HIS A 191 3.52 -19.86 5.46
N THR A 192 3.85 -18.81 6.22
CA THR A 192 4.50 -18.91 7.54
C THR A 192 4.01 -17.82 8.48
N ASN A 193 3.88 -18.12 9.77
CA ASN A 193 3.42 -17.15 10.78
C ASN A 193 4.34 -15.92 10.85
N THR A 194 5.65 -16.10 10.67
CA THR A 194 6.62 -15.01 10.62
C THR A 194 6.37 -14.06 9.45
N MET A 195 5.98 -14.59 8.28
CA MET A 195 5.62 -13.76 7.12
C MET A 195 4.34 -12.96 7.37
N VAL A 196 3.35 -13.54 8.05
CA VAL A 196 2.11 -12.83 8.41
C VAL A 196 2.40 -11.65 9.33
N CYS A 197 3.26 -11.83 10.33
CA CYS A 197 3.69 -10.73 11.20
C CYS A 197 4.44 -9.64 10.42
N TYR A 198 5.38 -10.03 9.57
CA TYR A 198 6.16 -9.09 8.75
C TYR A 198 5.27 -8.30 7.76
N LEU A 199 4.30 -8.98 7.14
CA LEU A 199 3.31 -8.38 6.26
C LEU A 199 2.48 -7.33 7.00
N ASN A 200 1.91 -7.66 8.16
CA ASN A 200 1.10 -6.71 8.92
C ASN A 200 1.92 -5.51 9.42
N PHE A 201 3.17 -5.74 9.86
CA PHE A 201 4.06 -4.65 10.28
C PHE A 201 4.38 -3.69 9.14
N THR A 202 4.79 -4.22 7.98
CA THR A 202 5.10 -3.41 6.79
C THR A 202 3.86 -2.73 6.23
N TYR A 203 2.71 -3.40 6.28
CA TYR A 203 1.40 -2.84 5.93
C TYR A 203 1.09 -1.59 6.77
N TYR A 204 1.00 -1.70 8.09
CA TYR A 204 0.61 -0.56 8.93
C TYR A 204 1.63 0.58 8.86
N THR A 205 2.92 0.25 8.83
CA THR A 205 3.98 1.24 8.63
C THR A 205 3.79 1.99 7.31
N SER A 206 3.52 1.28 6.22
CA SER A 206 3.29 1.89 4.91
C SER A 206 2.08 2.84 4.94
N GLN A 207 0.93 2.41 5.45
CA GLN A 207 -0.30 3.21 5.43
C GLN A 207 -0.14 4.52 6.20
N PHE A 208 0.50 4.46 7.38
CA PHE A 208 0.78 5.66 8.17
C PHE A 208 1.70 6.64 7.44
N LEU A 209 2.80 6.15 6.84
CA LEU A 209 3.74 6.99 6.09
C LEU A 209 3.06 7.64 4.87
N LEU A 210 2.21 6.90 4.15
CA LEU A 210 1.49 7.40 2.99
C LEU A 210 0.47 8.49 3.38
N TYR A 211 -0.26 8.31 4.49
CA TYR A 211 -1.13 9.34 5.05
C TYR A 211 -0.34 10.61 5.38
N PHE A 212 0.73 10.45 6.16
CA PHE A 212 1.54 11.55 6.65
C PHE A 212 2.22 12.33 5.53
N ALA A 213 2.70 11.61 4.51
CA ALA A 213 3.27 12.22 3.33
C ALA A 213 2.23 13.11 2.62
N ASN A 214 0.99 12.67 2.47
CA ASN A 214 -0.03 13.48 1.81
C ASN A 214 -0.52 14.65 2.68
N GLU A 215 -0.54 14.49 4.01
CA GLU A 215 -0.88 15.58 4.95
C GLU A 215 0.15 16.72 4.88
N ARG A 216 1.45 16.40 4.94
CA ARG A 216 2.54 17.39 4.94
C ARG A 216 2.88 17.99 3.58
N ALA A 217 2.25 17.52 2.50
CA ALA A 217 2.51 18.08 1.18
C ALA A 217 1.99 19.52 1.01
N PHE A 218 1.17 20.03 1.94
CA PHE A 218 0.45 21.31 1.89
C PHE A 218 0.32 21.95 3.28
#